data_AF-B4FRE4-F1
#
_entry.id   AF-B4FRE4-F1
#
_cell.length_a   1.000
_cell.length_b   1.000
_cell.length_c   1.000
_cell.angle_alpha   90.00
_cell.angle_beta   90.00
_cell.angle_gamma   90.00
#
_symmetry.space_group_name_H-M   'P 1'
#
loop_
_entity.id
_entity.type
_entity.pdbx_description
1 polymer ?
#
loop_
_entity_poly.entity_id
_entity_poly.type
_entity_poly.pdbx_seq_one_letter_code
_entity_poly.pdbx_strand_id
1 'polypeptide(L)'
;MVVSPQAVGGGQCPALGCPINLNCDCPPQNRTAEGAACRGPPEYFKNRCPLTRTTPTDVEPVPQSCRAPGELKVIFCQATIVTCGGEAERTVLADS
;
A
#
# COMPACT_ATOMS: atom_id res chain seq x y z
N MET A 1 4.30 0.80 -0.58
CA MET A 1 5.12 -0.44 -0.50
C MET A 1 4.27 -1.53 0.12
N VAL A 2 4.43 -2.78 -0.33
CA VAL A 2 3.78 -3.94 0.26
C VAL A 2 4.82 -5.00 0.62
N VAL A 3 4.64 -5.64 1.76
CA VAL A 3 5.47 -6.75 2.26
C VAL A 3 4.60 -7.99 2.31
N SER A 4 5.07 -9.08 1.70
CA SER A 4 4.32 -10.34 1.61
C SER A 4 5.23 -11.52 1.98
N PRO A 5 4.88 -12.30 3.03
CA PRO A 5 5.60 -13.53 3.33
C PRO A 5 5.43 -14.56 2.20
N GLN A 6 6.50 -15.31 1.92
CA GLN A 6 6.55 -16.37 0.91
C GLN A 6 7.02 -17.68 1.56
N ALA A 7 6.81 -18.80 0.86
CA ALA A 7 7.20 -20.14 1.33
C ALA A 7 6.78 -20.39 2.79
N VAL A 8 5.50 -20.19 3.06
CA VAL A 8 4.93 -20.16 4.43
C VAL A 8 4.84 -21.56 5.02
N GLY A 9 5.46 -21.77 6.18
CA GLY A 9 5.35 -23.02 6.96
C GLY A 9 4.03 -23.17 7.75
N GLY A 10 3.28 -22.08 7.94
CA GLY A 10 1.92 -22.10 8.49
C GLY A 10 1.44 -20.75 9.06
N GLY A 11 0.18 -20.70 9.48
CA GLY A 11 -0.45 -19.52 10.11
C GLY A 11 -1.10 -18.55 9.12
N GLN A 12 -1.51 -17.37 9.63
CA GLN A 12 -2.07 -16.29 8.80
C GLN A 12 -0.96 -15.29 8.43
N CYS A 13 -0.63 -15.26 7.15
CA CYS A 13 0.45 -14.45 6.57
C CYS A 13 -0.08 -13.44 5.54
N PRO A 14 -0.95 -12.49 5.94
CA PRO A 14 -1.45 -11.50 4.99
C PRO A 14 -0.30 -10.63 4.48
N ALA A 15 -0.39 -10.22 3.22
CA ALA A 15 0.44 -9.12 2.73
C ALA A 15 0.03 -7.83 3.42
N LEU A 16 1.00 -7.03 3.86
CA LEU A 16 0.78 -5.77 4.55
C LEU A 16 1.35 -4.59 3.78
N GLY A 17 0.85 -3.41 4.11
CA GLY A 17 1.36 -2.15 3.58
C GLY A 17 0.32 -1.42 2.74
N CYS A 18 0.83 -0.58 1.85
CA CYS A 18 0.06 0.45 1.17
C CYS A 18 0.27 0.33 -0.34
N PRO A 19 -0.76 -0.08 -1.10
CA PRO A 19 -0.70 -0.23 -2.54
C PRO A 19 -1.14 0.98 -3.34
N ILE A 20 -1.32 2.12 -2.68
CA ILE A 20 -1.82 3.35 -3.29
C ILE A 20 -0.73 4.42 -3.28
N ASN A 21 -0.75 5.28 -4.29
CA ASN A 21 0.03 6.50 -4.28
C ASN A 21 -0.60 7.56 -3.37
N LEU A 22 -0.08 7.69 -2.15
CA LEU A 22 -0.57 8.64 -1.16
C LEU A 22 -0.32 10.12 -1.53
N ASN A 23 0.51 10.38 -2.55
CA ASN A 23 0.84 11.75 -2.97
C ASN A 23 -0.23 12.36 -3.89
N CYS A 24 -1.05 11.54 -4.55
CA CYS A 24 -2.00 11.99 -5.56
C CYS A 24 -3.11 12.88 -5.00
N ASP A 25 -3.76 12.43 -3.93
CA ASP A 25 -4.81 13.20 -3.24
C ASP A 25 -4.26 13.98 -2.05
N CYS A 26 -2.93 14.11 -1.95
CA CYS A 26 -2.34 14.82 -0.83
C CYS A 26 -2.77 16.28 -0.87
N PRO A 27 -3.36 16.84 0.20
CA PRO A 27 -3.75 18.25 0.22
C PRO A 27 -2.53 19.14 -0.04
N PRO A 28 -2.64 20.26 -0.79
CA PRO A 28 -1.48 21.10 -1.13
C PRO A 28 -0.64 21.53 0.08
N GLN A 29 -1.29 21.89 1.19
CA GLN A 29 -0.64 22.29 2.45
C GLN A 29 0.14 21.15 3.15
N ASN A 30 -0.12 19.92 2.73
CA ASN A 30 0.40 18.69 3.34
C ASN A 30 1.49 18.03 2.47
N ARG A 31 1.74 18.55 1.27
CA ARG A 31 2.78 18.05 0.37
C ARG A 31 4.16 18.53 0.83
N THR A 32 5.16 17.65 0.74
CA THR A 32 6.56 18.07 0.82
C THR A 32 6.99 18.74 -0.47
N ALA A 33 8.20 19.31 -0.48
CA ALA A 33 8.82 19.81 -1.71
C ALA A 33 8.71 18.77 -2.85
N GLU A 34 8.45 19.28 -4.05
CA GLU A 34 8.32 18.50 -5.29
C GLU A 34 7.19 17.44 -5.29
N GLY A 35 6.30 17.43 -4.28
CA GLY A 35 5.24 16.43 -4.17
C GLY A 35 5.74 15.01 -3.90
N ALA A 36 7.00 14.87 -3.44
CA ALA A 36 7.65 13.59 -3.22
C ALA A 36 7.05 12.78 -2.06
N ALA A 37 6.42 13.45 -1.09
CA ALA A 37 5.76 12.82 0.04
C ALA A 37 4.54 13.64 0.52
N CYS A 38 3.65 12.94 1.22
CA CYS A 38 2.50 13.52 1.89
C CYS A 38 2.68 13.44 3.41
N ARG A 39 2.42 14.54 4.11
CA ARG A 39 2.25 14.62 5.56
C ARG A 39 0.78 14.74 5.88
N GLY A 40 0.35 14.32 7.06
CA GLY A 40 -1.08 14.45 7.39
C GLY A 40 -1.46 13.74 8.67
N PRO A 41 -2.73 13.85 9.05
CA PRO A 41 -3.25 13.12 10.19
C PRO A 41 -3.26 11.60 9.89
N PRO A 42 -3.10 10.73 10.89
CA PRO A 42 -3.12 9.27 10.71
C PRO A 42 -4.34 8.76 9.92
N GLU A 43 -5.51 9.37 10.12
CA GLU A 43 -6.77 9.02 9.48
C GLU A 43 -6.72 9.13 7.96
N TYR A 44 -5.97 10.11 7.42
CA TYR A 44 -5.79 10.26 5.96
C TYR A 44 -5.13 9.02 5.36
N PHE A 45 -4.11 8.50 6.05
CA PHE A 45 -3.34 7.33 5.63
C PHE A 45 -4.09 6.03 5.90
N LYS A 46 -4.74 5.91 7.07
CA LYS A 46 -5.45 4.70 7.48
C LYS A 46 -6.63 4.39 6.56
N ASN A 47 -7.39 5.41 6.16
CA ASN A 47 -8.53 5.26 5.25
C ASN A 47 -8.11 4.76 3.86
N ARG A 48 -6.90 5.09 3.41
CA ARG A 48 -6.37 4.68 2.10
C ARG A 48 -5.62 3.36 2.17
N CYS A 49 -4.93 3.11 3.28
CA CYS A 49 -4.08 1.96 3.47
C CYS A 49 -4.39 1.29 4.81
N PRO A 50 -5.52 0.55 4.90
CA PRO A 50 -6.04 0.00 6.16
C PRO A 50 -5.11 -1.04 6.79
N LEU A 51 -4.26 -1.69 5.99
CA LEU A 51 -3.27 -2.68 6.40
C LEU A 51 -1.88 -2.06 6.72
N THR A 52 -1.83 -0.75 6.88
CA THR A 52 -0.60 -0.01 7.21
C THR A 52 -0.76 0.62 8.58
N ARG A 53 0.23 0.46 9.45
CA ARG A 53 0.34 1.26 10.67
C ARG A 53 0.62 2.72 10.35
N THR A 54 -0.17 3.57 10.98
CA THR A 54 -0.18 5.03 10.91
C THR A 54 0.07 5.64 12.29
N THR A 55 -0.18 4.89 13.36
CA THR A 55 0.19 5.22 14.74
C THR A 55 0.88 4.03 15.44
N PRO A 56 1.63 4.26 16.53
CA PRO A 56 2.20 3.17 17.33
C PRO A 56 1.15 2.24 17.96
N THR A 57 -0.06 2.73 18.17
CA THR A 57 -1.17 2.00 18.80
C THR A 57 -2.10 1.32 17.80
N ASP A 58 -1.80 1.40 16.50
CA ASP A 58 -2.63 0.76 15.48
C ASP A 58 -2.69 -0.75 15.68
N VAL A 59 -3.92 -1.26 15.65
CA VAL A 59 -4.22 -2.69 15.58
C VAL A 59 -4.55 -3.01 14.12
N GLU A 60 -3.84 -3.99 13.55
CA GLU A 60 -4.13 -4.41 12.19
C GLU A 60 -5.47 -5.16 12.13
N PRO A 61 -6.31 -4.92 11.11
CA PRO A 61 -7.61 -5.56 11.00
C PRO A 61 -7.52 -7.05 10.65
N VAL A 62 -6.31 -7.54 10.34
CA VAL A 62 -6.04 -8.93 9.95
C VAL A 62 -5.05 -9.57 10.92
N PRO A 63 -5.29 -10.84 11.33
CA PRO A 63 -4.32 -11.60 12.13
C PRO A 63 -2.97 -11.75 11.44
N GLN A 64 -1.90 -11.62 12.22
CA GLN A 64 -0.51 -11.61 11.77
C GLN A 64 0.28 -12.77 12.40
N SER A 65 -0.23 -14.00 12.26
CA SER A 65 0.31 -15.18 12.94
C SER A 65 1.27 -15.99 12.06
N CYS A 66 2.05 -15.33 11.21
CA CYS A 66 2.87 -15.99 10.21
C CYS A 66 4.02 -16.77 10.85
N ARG A 67 4.15 -18.07 10.53
CA ARG A 67 5.16 -18.96 11.09
C ARG A 67 6.10 -19.49 10.01
N ALA A 68 7.40 -19.40 10.30
CA ALA A 68 8.48 -19.88 9.44
C ALA A 68 8.30 -19.49 7.96
N PRO A 69 8.20 -18.18 7.63
CA PRO A 69 8.27 -17.77 6.24
C PRO A 69 9.69 -18.06 5.71
N GLY A 70 9.79 -18.75 4.58
CA GLY A 70 11.08 -18.98 3.94
C GLY A 70 11.68 -17.71 3.32
N GLU A 71 10.84 -16.74 2.95
CA GLU A 71 11.26 -15.46 2.38
C GLU A 71 10.23 -14.34 2.69
N LEU A 72 10.68 -13.09 2.69
CA LEU A 72 9.82 -11.91 2.66
C LEU A 72 10.01 -11.15 1.34
N LYS A 73 8.95 -11.08 0.53
CA LYS A 73 8.93 -10.28 -0.70
C LYS A 73 8.49 -8.86 -0.39
N VAL A 74 9.36 -7.90 -0.67
CA VAL A 74 9.08 -6.46 -0.53
C VAL A 74 8.91 -5.84 -1.91
N ILE A 75 7.75 -5.25 -2.17
CA ILE A 75 7.41 -4.61 -3.44
C ILE A 75 7.30 -3.10 -3.23
N PHE A 76 8.22 -2.37 -3.86
CA PHE A 76 8.12 -0.93 -4.06
C PHE A 76 7.32 -0.65 -5.32
N CYS A 77 6.52 0.42 -5.30
CA CYS A 77 5.80 0.93 -6.47
C CYS A 77 5.10 -0.18 -7.29
N GLN A 78 4.25 -1.00 -6.66
CA GLN A 78 3.40 -1.92 -7.42
C GLN A 78 2.56 -1.14 -8.43
N ALA A 79 2.10 -1.78 -9.50
CA ALA A 79 1.52 -1.10 -10.66
C ALA A 79 0.45 -0.03 -10.30
N THR A 80 -0.35 -0.28 -9.26
CA THR A 80 -1.38 0.65 -8.74
C THR A 80 -0.85 1.90 -8.04
N ILE A 81 0.44 1.96 -7.69
CA ILE A 81 1.12 3.13 -7.09
C ILE A 81 1.65 4.07 -8.19
N VAL A 82 1.94 3.57 -9.38
CA VAL A 82 2.51 4.39 -10.45
C VAL A 82 1.44 5.28 -11.09
N THR A 83 0.18 4.85 -11.03
CA THR A 83 -0.97 5.67 -11.41
C THR A 83 -1.57 6.32 -10.17
N CYS A 84 -2.10 7.53 -10.32
CA CYS A 84 -2.88 8.18 -9.25
C CYS A 84 -4.25 7.53 -9.00
N GLY A 85 -4.42 6.25 -9.35
CA GLY A 85 -5.59 5.45 -9.03
C GLY A 85 -6.90 6.11 -9.45
N GLY A 86 -7.14 6.18 -10.76
CA GLY A 86 -8.40 6.65 -11.30
C GLY A 86 -8.55 6.41 -12.79
N GLU A 87 -8.36 5.18 -13.26
CA GLU A 87 -9.13 4.61 -14.39
C GLU A 87 -8.74 3.14 -14.59
N ALA A 88 -9.76 2.32 -14.83
CA ALA A 88 -9.64 0.95 -15.26
C ALA A 88 -8.72 0.85 -16.48
N GLU A 89 -8.08 -0.30 -16.63
CA GLU A 89 -7.46 -0.76 -17.86
C GLU A 89 -8.33 -0.42 -19.08
N ARG A 90 -8.00 0.67 -19.78
CA ARG A 90 -8.60 0.99 -21.06
C ARG A 90 -7.87 0.15 -22.09
N THR A 91 -8.30 -1.10 -22.25
CA THR A 91 -7.94 -1.92 -23.40
C THR A 91 -8.40 -1.19 -24.65
N VAL A 92 -7.49 -0.48 -25.30
CA VAL A 92 -7.73 0.00 -26.67
C VAL A 92 -7.49 -1.22 -27.55
N LEU A 93 -8.56 -1.93 -27.93
CA LEU A 93 -8.48 -2.82 -29.08
C LEU A 93 -8.17 -1.94 -30.29
N ALA A 94 -6.99 -2.13 -30.88
CA ALA A 94 -6.71 -1.66 -32.22
C ALA A 94 -7.58 -2.51 -33.17
N ASP A 95 -8.58 -1.90 -33.78
CA ASP A 95 -9.23 -2.46 -34.95
C ASP A 95 -8.48 -2.00 -36.22
N SER A 96 -8.58 -2.85 -37.24
CA SER A 96 -7.62 -3.13 -38.32
C SER A 96 -7.29 -1.99 -39.27
#